data_AF-A0A8J6TGH5-F1
#
_entry.id   AF-A0A8J6TGH5-F1
#
_cell.length_a   1.000
_cell.length_b   1.000
_cell.length_c   1.000
_cell.angle_alpha   90.00
_cell.angle_beta   90.00
_cell.angle_gamma   90.00
#
_symmetry.space_group_name_H-M   'P 1'
#
loop_
_entity.id
_entity.type
_entity.pdbx_description
1 polymer ?
#
loop_
_entity_poly.entity_id
_entity_poly.type
_entity_poly.pdbx_seq_one_letter_code
_entity_poly.pdbx_strand_id
1 'polypeptide(L)'
;MSLQPNLSEKENLLVIFTLILALAFAVVAVIFALGNPESVTVTFLNFQLTESLALVLLVTLAFGLLIGVLLMTPGAIKRSVSLSMEKKRLKGTEKELDKHKSKVTELKEKGIVEEQEKAQVIADVQKKLDDVA
;
A
#
# COMPACT_ATOMS: atom_id res chain seq x y z
N MET A 1 10.96 -8.01 20.62
CA MET A 1 9.64 -8.51 20.20
C MET A 1 8.87 -7.29 19.68
N SER A 2 8.89 -7.10 18.36
CA SER A 2 8.52 -5.83 17.72
C SER A 2 7.00 -5.70 17.64
N LEU A 3 6.40 -4.79 18.42
CA LEU A 3 5.02 -4.37 18.24
C LEU A 3 4.92 -3.54 16.95
N GLN A 4 4.78 -4.21 15.81
CA GLN A 4 4.26 -3.54 14.62
C GLN A 4 2.74 -3.47 14.77
N PRO A 5 2.15 -2.27 14.89
CA PRO A 5 0.71 -2.11 15.06
C PRO A 5 -0.05 -2.72 13.87
N ASN A 6 -1.16 -3.37 14.17
CA ASN A 6 -1.95 -4.11 13.20
C ASN A 6 -2.51 -3.15 12.14
N LEU A 7 -2.59 -3.56 10.87
CA LEU A 7 -2.97 -2.65 9.78
C LEU A 7 -4.38 -2.06 9.99
N SER A 8 -5.28 -2.84 10.62
CA SER A 8 -6.62 -2.40 11.04
C SER A 8 -6.60 -1.31 12.12
N GLU A 9 -5.68 -1.38 13.10
CA GLU A 9 -5.53 -0.32 14.10
C GLU A 9 -5.06 1.00 13.47
N LYS A 10 -4.19 0.94 12.46
CA LYS A 10 -3.73 2.15 11.75
C LYS A 10 -4.85 2.84 10.98
N GLU A 11 -5.73 2.08 10.34
CA GLU A 11 -6.88 2.63 9.63
C GLU A 11 -7.87 3.28 10.60
N ASN A 12 -8.17 2.62 11.72
CA ASN A 12 -9.04 3.19 12.76
C ASN A 12 -8.45 4.45 13.38
N LEU A 13 -7.14 4.47 13.67
CA LEU A 13 -6.47 5.63 14.24
C LEU A 13 -6.51 6.83 13.28
N LEU A 14 -6.34 6.59 11.98
CA LEU A 14 -6.42 7.62 10.95
C LEU A 14 -7.85 8.16 10.79
N VAL A 15 -8.86 7.28 10.83
CA VAL A 15 -10.28 7.66 10.79
C VAL A 15 -10.67 8.47 12.02
N ILE A 16 -10.27 8.04 13.21
CA ILE A 16 -10.54 8.77 14.46
C ILE A 16 -9.85 10.14 14.44
N PHE A 17 -8.60 10.22 13.99
CA PHE A 17 -7.87 11.47 13.88
C PHE A 17 -8.55 12.46 12.91
N THR A 18 -9.02 11.99 11.75
CA THR A 18 -9.72 12.85 10.78
C THR A 18 -11.08 13.33 11.31
N LEU A 19 -11.81 12.50 12.07
CA LEU A 19 -13.04 12.93 12.74
C LEU A 19 -12.81 14.01 13.80
N ILE A 20 -11.78 13.85 14.63
CA ILE A 20 -11.40 14.85 15.63
C ILE A 20 -11.04 16.18 14.95
N LEU A 21 -10.26 16.13 13.87
CA LEU A 21 -9.84 17.31 13.13
C LEU A 21 -11.04 18.03 12.46
N ALA A 22 -11.96 17.27 11.86
CA ALA A 22 -13.17 17.81 11.25
C ALA A 22 -14.08 18.48 12.30
N LEU A 23 -14.23 17.86 13.47
CA LEU A 23 -15.00 18.43 14.57
C LEU A 23 -14.36 19.73 15.09
N ALA A 24 -13.03 19.76 15.25
CA ALA A 24 -12.33 20.96 15.65
C ALA A 24 -12.53 22.10 14.64
N PHE A 25 -12.46 21.81 13.35
CA PHE A 25 -12.75 22.78 12.28
C PHE A 25 -14.18 23.32 12.36
N ALA A 26 -15.17 22.45 12.61
CA ALA A 26 -16.56 22.87 12.77
C ALA A 26 -16.74 23.83 13.96
N VAL A 27 -16.11 23.53 15.11
CA VAL A 27 -16.13 24.42 16.28
C VAL A 27 -15.51 25.78 15.96
N VAL A 28 -14.35 25.80 15.29
CA VAL A 28 -13.71 27.05 14.87
C VAL A 28 -14.62 27.85 13.93
N ALA A 29 -15.30 27.19 12.99
CA ALA A 29 -16.24 27.85 12.08
C ALA A 29 -17.43 28.48 12.82
N VAL A 30 -17.98 27.80 13.83
CA VAL A 30 -19.05 28.34 14.67
C VAL A 30 -18.56 29.54 15.49
N ILE A 31 -17.37 29.46 16.11
CA ILE A 31 -16.77 30.58 16.85
C ILE A 31 -16.54 31.77 15.92
N PHE A 32 -16.02 31.50 14.73
CA PHE A 32 -15.79 32.51 13.70
C PHE A 32 -17.11 33.17 13.28
N ALA A 33 -18.19 32.39 13.22
CA ALA A 33 -19.52 32.91 12.89
C ALA A 33 -20.12 33.79 13.97
N LEU A 34 -20.00 33.37 15.23
CA LEU A 34 -20.48 34.15 16.37
C LEU A 34 -19.62 35.39 16.64
N GLY A 35 -18.32 35.34 16.33
CA GLY A 35 -17.38 36.45 16.55
C GLY A 35 -17.46 37.56 15.51
N ASN A 36 -17.98 37.28 14.31
CA ASN A 36 -18.08 38.24 13.21
C ASN A 36 -19.54 38.37 12.71
N PRO A 37 -20.45 38.92 13.53
CA PRO A 37 -21.85 39.10 13.15
C PRO A 37 -22.04 40.20 12.10
N GLU A 38 -20.99 40.97 11.78
CA GLU A 38 -21.07 41.98 10.73
C GLU A 38 -21.35 41.37 9.36
N SER A 39 -22.31 41.97 8.68
CA SER A 39 -22.65 41.66 7.29
C SER A 39 -21.63 42.31 6.35
N VAL A 40 -21.03 41.50 5.48
CA VAL A 40 -20.12 41.98 4.43
C VAL A 40 -20.82 41.87 3.09
N THR A 41 -20.77 42.95 2.31
CA THR A 41 -21.26 42.95 0.94
C THR A 41 -20.21 42.33 0.03
N VAL A 42 -20.52 41.16 -0.52
CA VAL A 42 -19.70 40.48 -1.53
C VAL A 42 -20.26 40.84 -2.91
N THR A 43 -19.44 41.51 -3.72
CA THR A 43 -19.77 41.82 -5.11
C THR A 43 -19.11 40.79 -6.01
N PHE A 44 -19.91 39.96 -6.68
CA PHE A 44 -19.44 38.96 -7.64
C PHE A 44 -20.03 39.24 -9.01
N LEU A 45 -19.18 39.69 -9.95
CA LEU A 45 -19.53 40.12 -11.31
C LEU A 45 -20.65 41.19 -11.34
N ASN A 46 -21.92 40.77 -11.35
CA ASN A 46 -23.11 41.63 -11.37
C ASN A 46 -24.06 41.40 -10.18
N PHE A 47 -23.72 40.52 -9.24
CA PHE A 47 -24.52 40.22 -8.06
C PHE A 47 -23.86 40.79 -6.80
N GLN A 48 -24.67 41.46 -5.99
CA GLN A 48 -24.27 41.97 -4.68
C GLN A 48 -25.06 41.19 -3.64
N LEU A 49 -24.36 40.44 -2.81
CA LEU A 49 -24.93 39.67 -1.70
C LEU A 49 -24.39 40.26 -0.40
N THR A 50 -25.29 40.80 0.42
CA THR A 50 -24.97 41.30 1.76
C THR A 50 -25.33 40.21 2.76
N GLU A 51 -24.37 39.33 3.00
CA GLU A 51 -24.51 38.19 3.90
C GLU A 51 -23.52 38.32 5.06
N SER A 52 -23.70 37.54 6.13
CA SER A 52 -22.74 37.54 7.23
C SER A 52 -21.36 37.08 6.75
N LEU A 53 -20.31 37.81 7.15
CA LEU A 53 -18.90 37.49 6.86
C LEU A 53 -18.58 36.03 7.20
N ALA A 54 -19.12 35.57 8.33
CA ALA A 54 -19.10 34.20 8.79
C ALA A 54 -19.48 33.17 7.72
N LEU A 55 -20.62 33.38 7.08
CA LEU A 55 -21.22 32.45 6.13
C LEU A 55 -20.38 32.39 4.86
N VAL A 56 -19.91 33.55 4.39
CA VAL A 56 -18.99 33.67 3.26
C VAL A 56 -17.69 32.89 3.52
N LEU A 57 -17.10 33.04 4.70
CA LEU A 57 -15.87 32.32 5.05
C LEU A 57 -16.09 30.82 5.23
N LEU A 58 -17.21 30.42 5.83
CA LEU A 58 -17.54 29.00 5.98
C LEU A 58 -17.73 28.32 4.61
N VAL A 59 -18.45 28.96 3.69
CA VAL A 59 -18.68 28.45 2.33
C VAL A 59 -17.38 28.37 1.54
N THR A 60 -16.58 29.44 1.53
CA THR A 60 -15.29 29.43 0.80
C THR A 60 -14.31 28.40 1.36
N LEU A 61 -14.27 28.21 2.67
CA LEU A 61 -13.44 27.20 3.32
C LEU A 61 -13.94 25.77 3.05
N ALA A 62 -15.26 25.55 3.05
CA ALA A 62 -15.85 24.28 2.65
C ALA A 62 -15.50 23.92 1.20
N PHE A 63 -15.60 24.88 0.27
CA PHE A 63 -15.14 24.69 -1.11
C PHE A 63 -13.64 24.42 -1.20
N GLY A 64 -12.82 25.14 -0.43
CA GLY A 64 -11.37 24.91 -0.36
C GLY A 64 -11.02 23.49 0.12
N LEU A 65 -11.71 22.98 1.14
CA LEU A 65 -11.57 21.61 1.62
C LEU A 65 -12.02 20.58 0.58
N LEU A 66 -13.18 20.79 -0.05
CA LEU A 66 -13.69 19.93 -1.12
C LEU A 66 -12.69 19.80 -2.26
N ILE A 67 -12.16 20.93 -2.73
CA ILE A 67 -11.14 20.98 -3.79
C ILE A 67 -9.85 20.31 -3.30
N GLY A 68 -9.41 20.60 -2.08
CA GLY A 68 -8.20 20.00 -1.50
C GLY A 68 -8.27 18.47 -1.42
N VAL A 69 -9.40 17.93 -0.94
CA VAL A 69 -9.65 16.48 -0.90
C VAL A 69 -9.70 15.90 -2.32
N LEU A 70 -10.38 16.56 -3.24
CA LEU A 70 -10.48 16.12 -4.63
C LEU A 70 -9.11 16.08 -5.33
N LEU A 71 -8.24 17.05 -5.06
CA LEU A 71 -6.86 17.08 -5.56
C LEU A 71 -5.94 16.06 -4.88
N MET A 72 -6.20 15.71 -3.62
CA MET A 72 -5.44 14.70 -2.88
C MET A 72 -5.82 13.26 -3.28
N THR A 73 -7.03 13.08 -3.81
CA THR A 73 -7.59 11.80 -4.28
C THR A 73 -6.70 11.09 -5.33
N PRO A 74 -6.27 11.72 -6.44
CA PRO A 74 -5.39 11.06 -7.40
C PRO A 74 -4.02 10.67 -6.81
N GLY A 75 -3.50 11.45 -5.85
CA GLY A 75 -2.24 11.14 -5.16
C GLY A 75 -2.33 9.91 -4.25
N ALA A 76 -3.44 9.79 -3.50
CA ALA A 76 -3.71 8.63 -2.65
C ALA A 76 -3.98 7.36 -3.47
N ILE A 77 -4.74 7.48 -4.57
CA ILE A 77 -5.00 6.36 -5.49
C ILE A 77 -3.69 5.84 -6.09
N LYS A 78 -2.81 6.73 -6.58
CA LYS A 78 -1.52 6.33 -7.15
C LYS A 78 -0.66 5.54 -6.15
N ARG A 79 -0.71 5.91 -4.87
CA ARG A 79 0.01 5.20 -3.79
C ARG A 79 -0.57 3.82 -3.52
N SER A 80 -1.90 3.66 -3.54
CA SER A 80 -2.55 2.35 -3.38
C SER A 80 -2.27 1.40 -4.55
N VAL A 81 -2.23 1.92 -5.79
CA VAL A 81 -1.93 1.14 -6.99
C VAL A 81 -0.47 0.69 -7.01
N SER A 82 0.47 1.56 -6.65
CA SER A 82 1.88 1.19 -6.52
C SER A 82 2.12 0.09 -5.48
N LEU A 83 1.45 0.17 -4.32
CA LEU A 83 1.52 -0.87 -3.28
C LEU A 83 0.97 -2.23 -3.77
N SER A 84 -0.10 -2.21 -4.58
CA SER A 84 -0.67 -3.43 -5.17
C SER A 84 0.25 -4.03 -6.24
N MET A 85 0.90 -3.20 -7.06
CA MET A 85 1.92 -3.67 -8.01
C MET A 85 3.16 -4.23 -7.32
N GLU A 86 3.59 -3.62 -6.21
CA GLU A 86 4.75 -4.07 -5.45
C GLU A 86 4.49 -5.44 -4.78
N LYS A 87 3.29 -5.66 -4.24
CA LYS A 87 2.84 -6.99 -3.79
C LYS A 87 2.79 -8.03 -4.91
N LYS A 88 2.40 -7.65 -6.13
CA LYS A 88 2.42 -8.56 -7.28
C LYS A 88 3.85 -8.93 -7.69
N ARG A 89 4.80 -7.99 -7.62
CA ARG A 89 6.22 -8.24 -7.90
C ARG A 89 6.83 -9.18 -6.86
N LEU A 90 6.57 -8.96 -5.57
CA LEU A 90 7.01 -9.86 -4.49
C LEU A 90 6.51 -11.30 -4.70
N LYS A 91 5.22 -11.48 -4.99
CA LYS A 91 4.66 -12.82 -5.30
C LYS A 91 5.25 -13.45 -6.57
N GLY A 92 5.66 -12.64 -7.55
CA GLY A 92 6.33 -13.11 -8.76
C GLY A 92 7.74 -13.61 -8.45
N THR A 93 8.51 -12.83 -7.71
CA THR A 93 9.89 -13.16 -7.30
C THR A 93 9.94 -14.38 -6.37
N GLU A 94 8.98 -14.54 -5.45
CA GLU A 94 8.87 -15.75 -4.62
C GLU A 94 8.61 -17.01 -5.45
N LYS A 95 7.74 -16.92 -6.48
CA LYS A 95 7.49 -18.05 -7.39
C LYS A 95 8.70 -18.42 -8.25
N GLU A 96 9.48 -17.43 -8.69
CA GLU A 96 10.71 -17.70 -9.43
C GLU A 96 11.78 -18.33 -8.54
N LEU A 97 11.90 -17.88 -7.29
CA LEU A 97 12.81 -18.45 -6.32
C LEU A 97 12.47 -19.91 -6.00
N ASP A 98 11.18 -20.22 -5.82
CA ASP A 98 10.71 -21.58 -5.56
C ASP A 98 10.92 -22.50 -6.77
N LYS A 99 10.69 -21.97 -7.98
CA LYS A 99 10.96 -22.68 -9.23
C LYS A 99 12.45 -22.99 -9.41
N HIS A 100 13.34 -22.03 -9.12
CA HIS A 100 14.77 -22.26 -9.15
C HIS A 100 15.23 -23.26 -8.08
N LYS A 101 14.67 -23.20 -6.87
CA LYS A 101 14.99 -24.13 -5.80
C LYS A 101 14.60 -25.56 -6.14
N SER A 102 13.43 -25.77 -6.75
CA SER A 102 13.01 -27.10 -7.23
C SER A 102 13.93 -27.65 -8.32
N LYS A 103 14.35 -26.81 -9.26
CA LYS A 103 15.25 -27.21 -10.36
C LYS A 103 16.65 -27.57 -9.86
N VAL A 104 17.16 -26.83 -8.87
CA VAL A 104 18.45 -27.15 -8.24
C VAL A 104 18.37 -28.48 -7.50
N THR A 105 17.27 -28.76 -6.79
CA THR A 105 17.07 -30.06 -6.13
C THR A 105 16.98 -31.21 -7.12
N GLU A 106 16.22 -31.05 -8.21
CA GLU A 106 16.07 -32.07 -9.26
C GLU A 106 17.40 -32.37 -9.97
N LEU A 107 18.19 -31.33 -10.26
CA LEU A 107 19.53 -31.50 -10.84
C LEU A 107 20.51 -32.17 -9.87
N LYS A 108 20.38 -31.88 -8.57
CA LYS A 108 21.18 -32.55 -7.53
C LYS A 108 20.84 -34.03 -7.43
N GLU A 109 19.56 -34.39 -7.43
CA GLU A 109 19.11 -35.77 -7.38
C GLU A 109 19.56 -36.55 -8.63
N LYS A 110 19.44 -35.95 -9.83
CA LYS A 110 19.93 -36.59 -11.07
C LYS A 110 21.45 -36.81 -11.06
N GLY A 111 22.23 -35.84 -10.56
CA GLY A 111 23.68 -35.99 -10.43
C GLY A 111 24.08 -37.11 -9.46
N ILE A 112 23.37 -37.26 -8.33
CA ILE A 112 23.63 -38.33 -7.37
C ILE A 112 23.26 -39.70 -7.97
N VAL A 113 22.18 -39.79 -8.75
CA VAL A 113 21.75 -41.04 -9.41
C VAL A 113 22.75 -41.46 -10.50
N GLU A 114 23.23 -40.53 -11.33
CA GLU A 114 24.23 -40.82 -12.37
C GLU A 114 25.57 -41.28 -11.79
N GLU A 115 25.99 -40.73 -10.64
CA GLU A 115 27.24 -41.11 -9.98
C GLU A 115 27.13 -42.48 -9.30
N GLN A 116 25.95 -42.80 -8.73
CA GLN A 116 25.64 -44.12 -8.17
C GLN A 116 25.55 -45.20 -9.25
N GLU A 117 24.92 -44.91 -10.40
CA GLU A 117 24.80 -45.85 -11.51
C GLU A 117 26.16 -46.16 -12.13
N LYS A 118 27.04 -45.16 -12.28
CA LYS A 118 28.42 -45.38 -12.75
C LYS A 118 29.24 -46.19 -11.75
N ALA A 119 29.12 -45.93 -10.45
CA ALA A 119 29.81 -46.72 -9.42
C ALA A 119 29.34 -48.18 -9.38
N GLN A 120 28.03 -48.42 -9.57
CA GLN A 120 27.44 -49.76 -9.65
C GLN A 120 27.94 -50.52 -10.87
N VAL A 121 27.99 -49.87 -12.05
CA VAL A 121 28.47 -50.48 -13.30
C VAL A 121 29.95 -50.81 -13.22
N ILE A 122 30.77 -49.95 -12.63
CA ILE A 122 32.21 -50.22 -12.44
C ILE A 122 32.41 -51.41 -11.50
N ALA A 123 31.62 -51.52 -10.42
CA ALA A 123 31.69 -52.65 -9.50
C ALA A 123 31.27 -53.99 -10.14
N ASP A 124 30.23 -53.99 -10.97
CA ASP A 124 29.77 -55.18 -11.69
C ASP A 124 30.76 -55.63 -12.78
N VAL A 125 31.42 -54.69 -13.45
CA VAL A 125 32.48 -55.00 -14.41
C VAL A 125 33.70 -55.60 -13.70
N GLN A 126 34.11 -55.05 -12.56
CA GLN A 126 35.24 -55.57 -11.78
C GLN A 126 34.98 -57.02 -11.31
N LYS A 127 33.77 -57.28 -10.80
CA LYS A 127 33.35 -58.61 -10.35
C LYS A 127 33.32 -59.65 -11.47
N LYS A 128 32.94 -59.25 -12.69
CA LYS A 128 32.96 -60.13 -13.87
C LYS A 128 34.38 -60.39 -14.40
N LEU A 129 35.34 -59.50 -14.16
CA LEU A 129 36.73 -59.76 -14.51
C LEU A 129 37.38 -60.77 -13.57
N ASP A 130 37.03 -60.74 -12.29
CA ASP A 130 37.57 -61.67 -11.28
C ASP A 130 37.02 -63.11 -11.44
N ASP A 131 35.86 -63.30 -12.06
CA ASP A 131 35.27 -64.62 -12.38
C ASP A 131 35.85 -65.26 -13.67
N VAL A 132 36.60 -64.50 -14.47
CA VAL A 132 37.16 -64.94 -15.76
C VAL A 132 38.68 -65.17 -15.70
N ALA A 133 39.33 -64.78 -14.60
CA ALA A 133 40.76 -65.02 -14.30
C ALA A 133 40.96 -66.26 -13.42
#